data_AF-A0A948QAE4-F1
#
_entry.id   AF-A0A948QAE4-F1
#
_cell.length_a   1.000
_cell.length_b   1.000
_cell.length_c   1.000
_cell.angle_alpha   90.00
_cell.angle_beta   90.00
_cell.angle_gamma   90.00
#
_symmetry.space_group_name_H-M   'P 1'
#
loop_
_entity.id
_entity.type
_entity.pdbx_description
1 polymer ?
#
loop_
_entity_poly.entity_id
_entity_poly.type
_entity_poly.pdbx_seq_one_letter_code
_entity_poly.pdbx_strand_id
1 'polypeptide(L)'
;FLAERDAKKPYFAFLFMDASHGNYSYPKAMEKFKPAAHSFNYLTLTKKKVLPVFNKFKNSIYFYDSLVGDIVKDIKQRGELENTIIVITGDHGEPFFEKGYHGHNQAYSEEEIKVSMVVHVPGKKHKVYTNFTSHFDLAPTILKLLNVKNPTKDYSNAMNMLNKNDRDFVSVFSWDSAAIVKDNITIVVPLSAQRFSGVKVMDKSTYKEIGDKKVLEDNLSDIWEFQKEAQKFYK
;
A
#
# COMPACT_ATOMS: atom_id res chain seq x y z
N PHE A 1 0.45 16.67 22.41
CA PHE A 1 1.63 16.64 21.52
C PHE A 1 1.95 17.99 20.85
N LEU A 2 1.29 18.41 19.76
CA LEU A 2 1.70 19.64 19.03
C LEU A 2 1.68 20.90 19.90
N ALA A 3 0.82 20.96 20.92
CA ALA A 3 0.76 22.05 21.89
C ALA A 3 1.91 22.05 22.92
N GLU A 4 2.56 20.92 23.15
CA GLU A 4 3.52 20.72 24.25
C GLU A 4 4.96 20.57 23.74
N ARG A 5 5.15 20.36 22.43
CA ARG A 5 6.47 20.16 21.84
C ARG A 5 7.28 21.46 21.82
N ASP A 6 8.60 21.32 21.77
CA ASP A 6 9.50 22.42 21.41
C ASP A 6 9.35 22.77 19.92
N ALA A 7 8.83 23.96 19.63
CA ALA A 7 8.61 24.45 18.27
C ALA A 7 9.91 24.55 17.45
N LYS A 8 11.07 24.68 18.11
CA LYS A 8 12.37 24.87 17.45
C LYS A 8 13.03 23.57 16.98
N LYS A 9 12.52 22.41 17.42
CA LYS A 9 13.09 21.11 17.07
C LYS A 9 12.26 20.42 15.98
N PRO A 10 12.91 19.74 15.02
CA PRO A 10 12.20 18.90 14.07
C PRO A 10 11.52 17.73 14.79
N TYR A 11 10.42 17.24 14.22
CA TYR A 11 9.73 16.06 14.73
C TYR A 11 9.37 15.12 13.58
N PHE A 12 9.19 13.85 13.93
CA PHE A 12 8.56 12.83 13.11
C PHE A 12 7.41 12.26 13.91
N ALA A 13 6.23 12.21 13.32
CA ALA A 13 5.04 11.62 13.92
C ALA A 13 4.52 10.50 13.02
N PHE A 14 4.23 9.36 13.62
CA PHE A 14 3.60 8.22 12.96
C PHE A 14 2.30 7.89 13.68
N LEU A 15 1.20 7.86 12.93
CA LEU A 15 -0.14 7.58 13.44
C LEU A 15 -0.61 6.30 12.78
N PHE A 16 -0.64 5.21 13.55
CA PHE A 16 -1.21 3.95 13.11
C PHE A 16 -2.68 3.90 13.48
N MET A 17 -3.55 3.83 12.48
CA MET A 17 -5.00 3.76 12.68
C MET A 17 -5.47 2.34 12.36
N ASP A 18 -6.15 1.70 13.32
CA ASP A 18 -6.50 0.27 13.26
C ASP A 18 -8.02 -0.04 13.21
N ALA A 19 -8.89 0.95 13.33
CA ALA A 19 -10.34 0.76 13.21
C ALA A 19 -10.82 0.06 11.92
N SER A 20 -10.12 0.18 10.78
CA SER A 20 -10.44 -0.54 9.54
C SER A 20 -9.84 -1.94 9.48
N HIS A 21 -9.14 -2.41 10.51
CA HIS A 21 -8.59 -3.76 10.56
C HIS A 21 -9.54 -4.68 11.34
N GLY A 22 -9.83 -5.86 10.79
CA GLY A 22 -10.51 -6.95 11.50
C GLY A 22 -12.02 -6.76 11.70
N ASN A 23 -12.46 -5.79 12.49
CA ASN A 23 -13.89 -5.62 12.79
C ASN A 23 -14.50 -4.38 12.13
N TYR A 24 -13.73 -3.52 11.46
CA TYR A 24 -14.23 -2.29 10.82
C TYR A 24 -15.04 -1.42 11.80
N SER A 25 -14.39 -1.02 12.88
CA SER A 25 -14.98 -0.27 13.99
C SER A 25 -15.16 1.21 13.64
N TYR A 26 -16.28 1.80 14.06
CA TYR A 26 -16.56 3.23 13.94
C TYR A 26 -17.63 3.64 14.97
N PRO A 27 -17.68 4.92 15.38
CA PRO A 27 -18.76 5.43 16.22
C PRO A 27 -20.11 5.29 15.52
N LYS A 28 -21.16 4.83 16.22
CA LYS A 28 -22.50 4.63 15.63
C LYS A 28 -23.08 5.90 14.98
N ALA A 29 -22.75 7.08 15.51
CA ALA A 29 -23.15 8.36 14.93
C ALA A 29 -22.58 8.63 13.54
N MET A 30 -21.50 7.92 13.15
CA MET A 30 -20.82 8.03 11.87
C MET A 30 -21.28 6.96 10.86
N GLU A 31 -22.35 6.20 11.15
CA GLU A 31 -22.88 5.19 10.24
C GLU A 31 -23.58 5.84 9.02
N LYS A 32 -22.89 5.84 7.87
CA LYS A 32 -23.36 6.45 6.63
C LYS A 32 -23.85 5.43 5.61
N PHE A 33 -23.07 4.38 5.37
CA PHE A 33 -23.36 3.35 4.37
C PHE A 33 -24.19 2.23 5.00
N LYS A 34 -25.36 1.93 4.40
CA LYS A 34 -26.33 0.94 4.88
C LYS A 34 -26.77 -0.01 3.77
N PRO A 35 -27.17 -1.27 4.09
CA PRO A 35 -27.11 -1.88 5.42
C PRO A 35 -25.65 -2.14 5.83
N ALA A 36 -25.32 -2.01 7.12
CA ALA A 36 -24.00 -2.32 7.66
C ALA A 36 -24.08 -3.51 8.62
N ALA A 37 -23.09 -4.40 8.57
CA ALA A 37 -23.02 -5.52 9.49
C ALA A 37 -22.76 -5.03 10.93
N HIS A 38 -23.48 -5.61 11.90
CA HIS A 38 -23.17 -5.38 13.31
C HIS A 38 -21.84 -6.04 13.69
N SER A 39 -21.71 -7.33 13.35
CA SER A 39 -20.51 -8.16 13.45
C SER A 39 -20.46 -9.13 12.26
N PHE A 40 -19.29 -9.73 12.03
CA PHE A 40 -19.11 -10.76 11.00
C PHE A 40 -17.95 -11.69 11.40
N ASN A 41 -17.92 -12.88 10.80
CA ASN A 41 -16.81 -13.83 10.96
C ASN A 41 -16.21 -14.12 9.58
N TYR A 42 -14.94 -13.76 9.40
CA TYR A 42 -14.20 -13.95 8.14
C TYR A 42 -14.28 -15.38 7.62
N LEU A 43 -14.24 -16.39 8.49
CA LEU A 43 -14.25 -17.81 8.09
C LEU A 43 -15.59 -18.26 7.47
N THR A 44 -16.67 -17.55 7.79
CA THR A 44 -18.03 -17.89 7.34
C THR A 44 -18.58 -16.88 6.32
N LEU A 45 -17.79 -15.86 5.99
CA LEU A 45 -18.18 -14.81 5.07
C LEU A 45 -18.26 -15.38 3.65
N THR A 46 -19.27 -14.96 2.90
CA THR A 46 -19.47 -15.38 1.52
C THR A 46 -19.76 -14.17 0.65
N LYS A 47 -19.47 -14.29 -0.65
CA LYS A 47 -19.79 -13.25 -1.65
C LYS A 47 -21.26 -12.79 -1.58
N LYS A 48 -22.21 -13.69 -1.30
CA LYS A 48 -23.64 -13.35 -1.17
C LYS A 48 -23.95 -12.47 0.05
N LYS A 49 -23.15 -12.55 1.11
CA LYS A 49 -23.33 -11.83 2.39
C LYS A 49 -22.32 -10.69 2.58
N VAL A 50 -21.52 -10.37 1.56
CA VAL A 50 -20.40 -9.42 1.70
C VAL A 50 -20.86 -7.97 1.79
N LEU A 51 -21.98 -7.60 1.17
CA LEU A 51 -22.39 -6.19 1.06
C LEU A 51 -22.51 -5.47 2.42
N PRO A 52 -23.16 -6.03 3.45
CA PRO A 52 -23.19 -5.38 4.77
C PRO A 52 -21.82 -5.23 5.42
N VAL A 53 -20.91 -6.19 5.20
CA VAL A 53 -19.54 -6.16 5.70
C VAL A 53 -18.72 -5.09 4.97
N PHE A 54 -18.85 -5.02 3.65
CA PHE A 54 -18.21 -3.97 2.85
C PHE A 54 -18.72 -2.56 3.21
N ASN A 55 -20.01 -2.41 3.46
CA ASN A 55 -20.55 -1.14 3.98
C ASN A 55 -20.01 -0.79 5.37
N LYS A 56 -19.80 -1.80 6.24
CA LYS A 56 -19.14 -1.61 7.54
C LYS A 56 -17.70 -1.11 7.36
N PHE A 57 -16.93 -1.70 6.45
CA PHE A 57 -15.59 -1.22 6.07
C PHE A 57 -15.61 0.23 5.55
N LYS A 58 -16.52 0.57 4.64
CA LYS A 58 -16.65 1.95 4.14
C LYS A 58 -16.96 2.96 5.26
N ASN A 59 -17.75 2.56 6.27
CA ASN A 59 -18.00 3.41 7.44
C ASN A 59 -16.75 3.59 8.32
N SER A 60 -15.90 2.57 8.49
CA SER A 60 -14.60 2.76 9.17
C SER A 60 -13.66 3.68 8.39
N ILE A 61 -13.64 3.59 7.05
CA ILE A 61 -12.87 4.51 6.22
C ILE A 61 -13.43 5.94 6.28
N TYR A 62 -14.75 6.11 6.30
CA TYR A 62 -15.38 7.44 6.49
C TYR A 62 -15.03 8.05 7.86
N PHE A 63 -14.96 7.22 8.90
CA PHE A 63 -14.48 7.66 10.21
C PHE A 63 -13.01 8.08 10.14
N TYR A 64 -12.14 7.32 9.48
CA TYR A 64 -10.75 7.74 9.27
C TYR A 64 -10.60 9.05 8.53
N ASP A 65 -11.36 9.24 7.45
CA ASP A 65 -11.36 10.49 6.68
C ASP A 65 -11.65 11.70 7.57
N SER A 66 -12.61 11.57 8.49
CA SER A 66 -12.90 12.63 9.48
C SER A 66 -11.72 12.91 10.44
N LEU A 67 -11.08 11.85 10.97
CA LEU A 67 -9.94 11.99 11.88
C LEU A 67 -8.72 12.60 11.20
N VAL A 68 -8.43 12.19 9.97
CA VAL A 68 -7.38 12.78 9.14
C VAL A 68 -7.70 14.25 8.86
N GLY A 69 -8.96 14.57 8.54
CA GLY A 69 -9.43 15.93 8.38
C GLY A 69 -9.18 16.81 9.61
N ASP A 70 -9.48 16.30 10.80
CA ASP A 70 -9.24 17.01 12.06
C ASP A 70 -7.75 17.24 12.33
N ILE A 71 -6.89 16.24 12.07
CA ILE A 71 -5.43 16.37 12.21
C ILE A 71 -4.88 17.43 11.26
N VAL A 72 -5.23 17.37 9.97
CA VAL A 72 -4.76 18.32 8.96
C VAL A 72 -5.27 19.73 9.29
N LYS A 73 -6.50 19.86 9.78
CA LYS A 73 -7.08 21.13 10.21
C LYS A 73 -6.33 21.73 11.40
N ASP A 74 -6.00 20.94 12.42
CA ASP A 74 -5.21 21.42 13.59
C ASP A 74 -3.80 21.88 13.15
N ILE A 75 -3.11 21.10 12.32
CA ILE A 75 -1.79 21.49 11.75
C ILE A 75 -1.91 22.84 11.01
N LYS A 76 -2.95 23.00 10.20
CA LYS A 76 -3.20 24.24 9.45
C LYS A 76 -3.50 25.42 10.38
N GLN A 77 -4.34 25.24 11.40
CA GLN A 77 -4.70 26.29 12.35
C GLN A 77 -3.51 26.78 13.17
N ARG A 78 -2.51 25.92 13.39
CA ARG A 78 -1.25 26.28 14.05
C ARG A 78 -0.24 26.98 13.12
N GLY A 79 -0.54 27.09 11.82
CA GLY A 79 0.38 27.67 10.84
C GLY A 79 1.55 26.77 10.44
N GLU A 80 1.49 25.48 10.78
CA GLU A 80 2.60 24.53 10.60
C GLU A 80 2.57 23.80 9.25
N LEU A 81 1.48 23.96 8.48
CA LEU A 81 1.26 23.25 7.22
C LEU A 81 2.34 23.57 6.16
N GLU A 82 2.85 24.80 6.16
CA GLU A 82 3.91 25.26 5.24
C GLU A 82 5.31 24.77 5.64
N ASN A 83 5.43 24.02 6.74
CA ASN A 83 6.69 23.45 7.21
C ASN A 83 6.55 21.95 7.56
N THR A 84 5.46 21.31 7.14
CA THR A 84 5.18 19.91 7.47
C THR A 84 4.98 19.11 6.18
N ILE A 85 5.71 18.01 6.03
CA ILE A 85 5.41 16.98 5.03
C ILE A 85 4.36 16.04 5.64
N ILE A 86 3.25 15.82 4.95
CA ILE A 86 2.18 14.91 5.40
C ILE A 86 2.07 13.77 4.40
N VAL A 87 2.12 12.53 4.88
CA VAL A 87 1.91 11.32 4.09
C VAL A 87 0.69 10.60 4.64
N ILE A 88 -0.29 10.32 3.79
CA ILE A 88 -1.49 9.56 4.12
C ILE A 88 -1.53 8.35 3.19
N THR A 89 -1.52 7.15 3.76
CA THR A 89 -1.57 5.90 3.00
C THR A 89 -2.15 4.76 3.84
N GLY A 90 -2.39 3.61 3.21
CA GLY A 90 -2.68 2.33 3.88
C GLY A 90 -1.51 1.37 3.67
N ASP A 91 -1.29 0.42 4.56
CA ASP A 91 -0.24 -0.60 4.42
C ASP A 91 -0.65 -1.71 3.43
N HIS A 92 -1.94 -2.04 3.38
CA HIS A 92 -2.56 -2.91 2.40
C HIS A 92 -4.00 -2.47 2.07
N GLY A 93 -4.55 -3.03 1.00
CA GLY A 93 -5.97 -2.96 0.65
C GLY A 93 -6.76 -4.14 1.20
N GLU A 94 -8.06 -4.16 0.96
CA GLU A 94 -8.94 -5.23 1.43
C GLU A 94 -9.91 -5.66 0.32
N PRO A 95 -9.71 -6.83 -0.30
CA PRO A 95 -10.70 -7.42 -1.20
C PRO A 95 -12.00 -7.83 -0.49
N PHE A 96 -13.10 -7.74 -1.24
CA PHE A 96 -14.46 -8.12 -0.88
C PHE A 96 -15.08 -9.05 -1.94
N PHE A 97 -14.34 -10.07 -2.38
CA PHE A 97 -14.71 -11.08 -3.38
C PHE A 97 -14.84 -10.61 -4.84
N GLU A 98 -14.23 -9.47 -5.20
CA GLU A 98 -14.13 -8.99 -6.58
C GLU A 98 -13.48 -10.06 -7.46
N LYS A 99 -12.37 -10.64 -6.98
CA LYS A 99 -11.60 -11.70 -7.65
C LYS A 99 -11.58 -13.03 -6.89
N GLY A 100 -12.58 -13.24 -6.04
CA GLY A 100 -12.75 -14.47 -5.26
C GLY A 100 -12.01 -14.52 -3.92
N TYR A 101 -11.17 -13.52 -3.64
CA TYR A 101 -10.46 -13.37 -2.36
C TYR A 101 -11.19 -12.38 -1.45
N HIS A 102 -10.98 -12.49 -0.14
CA HIS A 102 -11.44 -11.51 0.84
C HIS A 102 -10.48 -11.44 2.02
N GLY A 103 -10.52 -10.34 2.76
CA GLY A 103 -9.53 -10.11 3.82
C GLY A 103 -8.20 -9.64 3.24
N HIS A 104 -7.08 -10.05 3.82
CA HIS A 104 -5.74 -9.73 3.33
C HIS A 104 -4.81 -10.92 3.57
N ASN A 105 -3.60 -10.83 3.02
CA ASN A 105 -2.56 -11.85 3.03
C ASN A 105 -2.95 -13.15 2.30
N GLN A 106 -3.72 -13.00 1.21
CA GLN A 106 -4.26 -14.12 0.41
C GLN A 106 -3.82 -14.02 -1.05
N ALA A 107 -3.63 -12.79 -1.56
CA ALA A 107 -3.38 -12.54 -2.97
C ALA A 107 -2.53 -11.27 -3.19
N TYR A 108 -1.99 -11.16 -4.40
CA TYR A 108 -1.35 -9.96 -4.93
C TYR A 108 -2.28 -9.24 -5.93
N SER A 109 -3.59 -9.29 -5.68
CA SER A 109 -4.56 -8.62 -6.54
C SER A 109 -4.54 -7.12 -6.29
N GLU A 110 -4.97 -6.32 -7.27
CA GLU A 110 -5.00 -4.86 -7.14
C GLU A 110 -5.76 -4.39 -5.89
N GLU A 111 -6.85 -5.06 -5.54
CA GLU A 111 -7.67 -4.78 -4.35
C GLU A 111 -6.91 -4.95 -3.02
N GLU A 112 -5.88 -5.80 -3.00
CA GLU A 112 -5.06 -6.08 -1.81
C GLU A 112 -3.78 -5.24 -1.78
N ILE A 113 -3.17 -4.95 -2.93
CA ILE A 113 -1.85 -4.30 -2.97
C ILE A 113 -1.88 -2.81 -3.33
N LYS A 114 -2.97 -2.32 -3.94
CA LYS A 114 -3.07 -0.92 -4.38
C LYS A 114 -3.77 -0.08 -3.33
N VAL A 115 -2.97 0.72 -2.65
CA VAL A 115 -3.42 1.63 -1.58
C VAL A 115 -3.48 3.08 -2.07
N SER A 116 -4.21 3.92 -1.32
CA SER A 116 -4.16 5.37 -1.53
C SER A 116 -2.80 5.91 -1.08
N MET A 117 -2.24 6.88 -1.80
CA MET A 117 -0.99 7.54 -1.45
C MET A 117 -1.14 9.05 -1.70
N VAL A 118 -1.28 9.82 -0.62
CA VAL A 118 -1.36 11.29 -0.69
C VAL A 118 -0.18 11.88 0.05
N VAL A 119 0.58 12.74 -0.63
CA VAL A 119 1.74 13.41 -0.05
C VAL A 119 1.62 14.91 -0.22
N HIS A 120 1.46 15.61 0.90
CA HIS A 120 1.61 17.06 0.97
C HIS A 120 3.08 17.41 1.20
N VAL A 121 3.63 18.26 0.34
CA VAL A 121 5.00 18.77 0.47
C VAL A 121 4.94 20.30 0.38
N PRO A 122 5.46 21.03 1.39
CA PRO A 122 5.48 22.48 1.34
C PRO A 122 6.12 23.04 0.08
N GLY A 123 5.48 24.06 -0.50
CA GLY A 123 5.96 24.72 -1.72
C GLY A 123 5.87 23.90 -3.02
N LYS A 124 5.40 22.64 -3.00
CA LYS A 124 5.13 21.88 -4.23
C LYS A 124 3.71 22.13 -4.72
N LYS A 125 3.56 22.27 -6.03
CA LYS A 125 2.24 22.33 -6.68
C LYS A 125 1.60 20.94 -6.73
N HIS A 126 0.27 20.91 -6.73
CA HIS A 126 -0.50 19.69 -6.95
C HIS A 126 -0.07 18.99 -8.25
N LYS A 127 0.13 17.66 -8.16
CA LYS A 127 0.45 16.79 -9.28
C LYS A 127 -0.05 15.38 -8.99
N VAL A 128 -0.57 14.71 -10.01
CA VAL A 128 -0.94 13.30 -9.97
C VAL A 128 0.15 12.47 -10.64
N TYR A 129 0.53 11.37 -10.00
CA TYR A 129 1.48 10.40 -10.52
C TYR A 129 0.73 9.09 -10.75
N THR A 130 0.83 8.55 -11.96
CA THR A 130 0.13 7.33 -12.38
C THR A 130 1.07 6.16 -12.66
N ASN A 131 2.39 6.39 -12.62
CA ASN A 131 3.39 5.33 -12.71
C ASN A 131 3.33 4.44 -11.47
N PHE A 132 3.84 3.23 -11.61
CA PHE A 132 4.00 2.33 -10.48
C PHE A 132 4.87 2.96 -9.38
N THR A 133 4.46 2.74 -8.14
CA THR A 133 5.16 3.10 -6.91
C THR A 133 5.01 1.97 -5.90
N SER A 134 5.89 1.94 -4.91
CA SER A 134 5.89 0.99 -3.81
C SER A 134 6.07 1.71 -2.48
N HIS A 135 5.66 1.09 -1.37
CA HIS A 135 6.02 1.58 -0.03
C HIS A 135 7.53 1.72 0.18
N PHE A 136 8.35 0.92 -0.52
CA PHE A 136 9.81 1.08 -0.47
C PHE A 136 10.27 2.45 -1.00
N ASP A 137 9.50 3.10 -1.88
CA ASP A 137 9.82 4.41 -2.46
C ASP A 137 9.63 5.56 -1.47
N LEU A 138 8.88 5.36 -0.37
CA LEU A 138 8.62 6.41 0.63
C LEU A 138 9.90 6.89 1.31
N ALA A 139 10.71 5.96 1.83
CA ALA A 139 11.93 6.30 2.55
C ALA A 139 12.91 7.15 1.71
N PRO A 140 13.35 6.73 0.51
CA PRO A 140 14.24 7.56 -0.31
C PRO A 140 13.58 8.87 -0.75
N THR A 141 12.27 8.89 -0.97
CA THR A 141 11.54 10.14 -1.29
C THR A 141 11.62 11.14 -0.15
N ILE A 142 11.27 10.73 1.07
CA ILE A 142 11.29 11.60 2.26
C ILE A 142 12.72 12.05 2.56
N LEU A 143 13.70 11.15 2.52
CA LEU A 143 15.11 11.51 2.75
C LEU A 143 15.61 12.54 1.73
N LYS A 144 15.20 12.44 0.46
CA LYS A 144 15.53 13.46 -0.55
C LYS A 144 14.85 14.80 -0.27
N LEU A 145 13.59 14.80 0.18
CA LEU A 145 12.91 16.04 0.61
C LEU A 145 13.59 16.67 1.83
N LEU A 146 14.15 15.86 2.73
CA LEU A 146 14.98 16.29 3.86
C LEU A 146 16.43 16.61 3.48
N ASN A 147 16.72 16.73 2.18
CA ASN A 147 18.02 17.13 1.64
C ASN A 147 19.18 16.14 1.90
N VAL A 148 18.90 14.87 2.19
CA VAL A 148 19.93 13.83 2.35
C VAL A 148 20.66 13.57 1.03
N LYS A 149 21.98 13.74 1.06
CA LYS A 149 22.83 13.74 -0.14
C LYS A 149 23.37 12.38 -0.53
N ASN A 150 23.35 11.39 0.37
CA ASN A 150 23.77 10.03 0.07
C ASN A 150 23.07 9.49 -1.20
N PRO A 151 23.79 8.79 -2.07
CA PRO A 151 23.20 8.00 -3.14
C PRO A 151 22.11 7.07 -2.60
N THR A 152 20.93 7.04 -3.23
CA THR A 152 19.83 6.17 -2.80
C THR A 152 20.23 4.70 -2.77
N LYS A 153 21.07 4.29 -3.73
CA LYS A 153 21.58 2.92 -3.84
C LYS A 153 22.35 2.43 -2.61
N ASP A 154 22.83 3.33 -1.75
CA ASP A 154 23.59 2.96 -0.56
C ASP A 154 22.69 2.38 0.54
N TYR A 155 21.38 2.68 0.51
CA TYR A 155 20.44 2.29 1.56
C TYR A 155 19.10 1.76 1.04
N SER A 156 18.83 1.82 -0.26
CA SER A 156 17.59 1.30 -0.85
C SER A 156 17.78 0.88 -2.32
N ASN A 157 16.91 -0.01 -2.81
CA ASN A 157 16.69 -0.26 -4.25
C ASN A 157 15.53 0.55 -4.82
N ALA A 158 14.80 1.23 -3.95
CA ALA A 158 13.64 2.01 -4.33
C ALA A 158 14.03 3.37 -4.90
N MET A 159 13.05 4.07 -5.44
CA MET A 159 13.21 5.31 -6.19
C MET A 159 12.51 6.47 -5.51
N ASN A 160 12.83 7.69 -5.94
CA ASN A 160 12.08 8.87 -5.51
C ASN A 160 10.76 8.93 -6.29
N MET A 161 9.63 8.62 -5.66
CA MET A 161 8.32 8.56 -6.30
C MET A 161 7.78 9.91 -6.78
N LEU A 162 8.39 11.04 -6.36
CA LEU A 162 8.01 12.37 -6.84
C LEU A 162 8.66 12.75 -8.18
N ASN A 163 9.53 11.89 -8.71
CA ASN A 163 10.06 12.02 -10.06
C ASN A 163 9.23 11.17 -11.03
N LYS A 164 9.25 11.54 -12.32
CA LYS A 164 8.76 10.61 -13.34
C LYS A 164 9.76 9.46 -13.40
N ASN A 165 9.34 8.27 -13.00
CA ASN A 165 10.13 7.06 -13.13
C ASN A 165 9.32 6.07 -13.96
N ASP A 166 9.93 5.56 -15.01
CA ASP A 166 9.38 4.44 -15.78
C ASP A 166 9.97 3.18 -15.14
N ARG A 167 9.16 2.49 -14.33
CA ARG A 167 9.50 1.18 -13.74
C ARG A 167 8.60 0.13 -14.36
N ASP A 168 9.19 -0.97 -14.79
CA ASP A 168 8.46 -2.02 -15.51
C ASP A 168 7.64 -2.92 -14.57
N PHE A 169 8.05 -3.00 -13.30
CA PHE A 169 7.38 -3.80 -12.29
C PHE A 169 7.53 -3.25 -10.87
N VAL A 170 6.67 -3.72 -9.96
CA VAL A 170 6.78 -3.54 -8.51
C VAL A 170 6.96 -4.88 -7.83
N SER A 171 7.94 -4.96 -6.94
CA SER A 171 8.16 -6.09 -6.04
C SER A 171 7.22 -5.99 -4.83
N VAL A 172 6.44 -7.03 -4.59
CA VAL A 172 5.54 -7.16 -3.43
C VAL A 172 5.87 -8.47 -2.70
N PHE A 173 5.81 -8.47 -1.37
CA PHE A 173 6.25 -9.61 -0.56
C PHE A 173 5.18 -9.98 0.45
N SER A 174 5.01 -11.28 0.67
CA SER A 174 4.27 -11.88 1.78
C SER A 174 5.22 -12.78 2.59
N TRP A 175 4.67 -13.56 3.51
CA TRP A 175 5.43 -14.41 4.43
C TRP A 175 6.18 -15.56 3.74
N ASP A 176 5.56 -16.17 2.73
CA ASP A 176 6.06 -17.38 2.08
C ASP A 176 6.23 -17.24 0.55
N SER A 177 5.91 -16.07 0.02
CA SER A 177 5.92 -15.77 -1.40
C SER A 177 6.26 -14.30 -1.65
N ALA A 178 6.62 -14.01 -2.89
CA ALA A 178 6.76 -12.67 -3.41
C ALA A 178 6.09 -12.58 -4.79
N ALA A 179 5.90 -11.37 -5.28
CA ALA A 179 5.30 -11.12 -6.57
C ALA A 179 6.02 -10.00 -7.33
N ILE A 180 6.16 -10.20 -8.63
CA ILE A 180 6.55 -9.21 -9.62
C ILE A 180 5.27 -8.73 -10.28
N VAL A 181 4.83 -7.53 -9.93
CA VAL A 181 3.56 -6.94 -10.42
C VAL A 181 3.86 -6.02 -11.59
N LYS A 182 3.31 -6.35 -12.76
CA LYS A 182 3.44 -5.59 -14.01
C LYS A 182 2.11 -4.97 -14.43
N ASP A 183 2.07 -4.32 -15.59
CA ASP A 183 0.84 -3.70 -16.11
C ASP A 183 -0.27 -4.71 -16.39
N ASN A 184 0.05 -5.88 -16.94
CA ASN A 184 -0.95 -6.86 -17.38
C ASN A 184 -0.91 -8.18 -16.60
N ILE A 185 0.20 -8.48 -15.93
CA ILE A 185 0.43 -9.76 -15.26
C ILE A 185 1.00 -9.57 -13.87
N THR A 186 0.89 -10.60 -13.04
CA THR A 186 1.56 -10.72 -11.75
C THR A 186 2.25 -12.09 -11.70
N ILE A 187 3.57 -12.10 -11.56
CA ILE A 187 4.36 -13.34 -11.45
C ILE A 187 4.58 -13.61 -9.97
N VAL A 188 3.98 -14.67 -9.44
CA VAL A 188 4.09 -15.05 -8.02
C VAL A 188 5.19 -16.10 -7.88
N VAL A 189 6.18 -15.80 -7.04
CA VAL A 189 7.34 -16.63 -6.78
C VAL A 189 7.31 -17.10 -5.33
N PRO A 190 7.29 -18.42 -5.06
CA PRO A 190 7.40 -18.93 -3.69
C PRO A 190 8.81 -18.65 -3.14
N LEU A 191 8.90 -18.19 -1.89
CA LEU A 191 10.17 -17.94 -1.20
C LEU A 191 10.71 -19.18 -0.48
N SER A 192 9.88 -20.22 -0.32
CA SER A 192 10.33 -21.51 0.22
C SER A 192 11.07 -22.35 -0.83
N ALA A 193 12.30 -22.79 -0.52
CA ALA A 193 13.17 -23.56 -1.42
C ALA A 193 12.57 -24.90 -1.94
N GLN A 194 11.50 -25.40 -1.34
CA GLN A 194 10.83 -26.65 -1.73
C GLN A 194 9.89 -26.51 -2.95
N ARG A 195 9.75 -25.32 -3.56
CA ARG A 195 8.73 -25.04 -4.59
C ARG A 195 9.23 -24.30 -5.84
N PHE A 196 10.44 -24.58 -6.35
CA PHE A 196 10.86 -24.01 -7.63
C PHE A 196 9.91 -24.36 -8.81
N SER A 197 9.13 -25.44 -8.70
CA SER A 197 8.05 -25.80 -9.64
C SER A 197 6.72 -25.05 -9.41
N GLY A 198 6.72 -23.96 -8.63
CA GLY A 198 5.51 -23.30 -8.13
C GLY A 198 5.39 -21.82 -8.50
N VAL A 199 6.15 -21.33 -9.48
CA VAL A 199 5.96 -19.97 -10.01
C VAL A 199 4.64 -19.93 -10.77
N LYS A 200 3.79 -18.95 -10.43
CA LYS A 200 2.50 -18.75 -11.09
C LYS A 200 2.48 -17.44 -11.84
N VAL A 201 1.86 -17.44 -13.01
CA VAL A 201 1.58 -16.20 -13.73
C VAL A 201 0.09 -15.93 -13.61
N MET A 202 -0.27 -14.77 -13.07
CA MET A 202 -1.65 -14.36 -12.89
C MET A 202 -1.97 -13.24 -13.87
N ASP A 203 -3.11 -13.30 -14.57
CA ASP A 203 -3.66 -12.15 -15.27
C ASP A 203 -4.05 -11.08 -14.25
N LYS A 204 -3.57 -9.84 -14.39
CA LYS A 204 -3.79 -8.80 -13.36
C LYS A 204 -5.26 -8.39 -13.24
N SER A 205 -5.97 -8.36 -14.37
CA SER A 205 -7.35 -7.88 -14.44
C SER A 205 -8.34 -8.81 -13.76
N THR A 206 -8.13 -10.13 -13.88
CA THR A 206 -9.00 -11.18 -13.33
C THR A 206 -8.40 -11.87 -12.11
N TYR A 207 -7.08 -11.75 -11.91
CA TYR A 207 -6.28 -12.48 -10.94
C TYR A 207 -6.49 -14.00 -11.02
N LYS A 208 -6.65 -14.51 -12.25
CA LYS A 208 -6.67 -15.93 -12.59
C LYS A 208 -5.32 -16.35 -13.15
N GLU A 209 -4.93 -17.59 -12.86
CA GLU A 209 -3.69 -18.16 -13.38
C GLU A 209 -3.77 -18.28 -14.91
N ILE A 210 -2.72 -17.83 -15.60
CA ILE A 210 -2.51 -17.92 -17.04
C ILE A 210 -1.23 -18.72 -17.28
N GLY A 211 -1.22 -19.53 -18.34
CA GLY A 211 -0.16 -20.52 -18.57
C GLY A 211 1.26 -19.96 -18.54
N ASP A 212 2.19 -20.81 -18.08
CA ASP A 212 3.37 -20.32 -17.36
C ASP A 212 4.60 -20.19 -18.28
N LYS A 213 4.80 -21.13 -19.22
CA LYS A 213 6.12 -21.31 -19.84
C LYS A 213 6.57 -20.13 -20.71
N LYS A 214 5.75 -19.72 -21.68
CA LYS A 214 6.12 -18.64 -22.61
C LYS A 214 6.19 -17.29 -21.91
N VAL A 215 5.25 -17.01 -21.00
CA VAL A 215 5.24 -15.75 -20.26
C VAL A 215 6.46 -15.64 -19.34
N LEU A 216 6.87 -16.74 -18.71
CA LEU A 216 8.09 -16.73 -17.91
C LEU A 216 9.34 -16.52 -18.77
N GLU A 217 9.45 -17.18 -19.92
CA GLU A 217 10.54 -16.97 -20.88
C GLU A 217 10.63 -15.48 -21.31
N ASP A 218 9.50 -14.87 -21.63
CA ASP A 218 9.41 -13.45 -22.04
C ASP A 218 9.75 -12.46 -20.89
N ASN A 219 9.79 -12.91 -19.63
CA ASN A 219 10.01 -12.07 -18.44
C ASN A 219 11.23 -12.51 -17.59
N LEU A 220 12.13 -13.33 -18.13
CA LEU A 220 13.30 -13.83 -17.41
C LEU A 220 14.23 -12.72 -16.88
N SER A 221 14.37 -11.61 -17.64
CA SER A 221 15.17 -10.44 -17.22
C SER A 221 14.68 -9.87 -15.90
N ASP A 222 13.37 -9.74 -15.76
CA ASP A 222 12.75 -9.07 -14.62
C ASP A 222 12.78 -9.97 -13.38
N ILE A 223 12.64 -11.28 -13.58
CA ILE A 223 12.82 -12.27 -12.51
C ILE A 223 14.25 -12.20 -11.96
N TRP A 224 15.24 -12.07 -12.85
CA TRP A 224 16.64 -11.94 -12.44
C TRP A 224 16.93 -10.61 -11.74
N GLU A 225 16.35 -9.51 -12.23
CA GLU A 225 16.43 -8.20 -11.56
C GLU A 225 15.79 -8.24 -10.17
N PHE A 226 14.59 -8.81 -10.05
CA PHE A 226 13.91 -9.02 -8.78
C PHE A 226 14.78 -9.80 -7.78
N GLN A 227 15.41 -10.89 -8.21
CA GLN A 227 16.32 -11.66 -7.34
C GLN A 227 17.53 -10.85 -6.88
N LYS A 228 18.14 -10.07 -7.78
CA LYS A 228 19.24 -9.17 -7.43
C LYS A 228 18.81 -8.10 -6.43
N GLU A 229 17.64 -7.50 -6.64
CA GLU A 229 17.09 -6.51 -5.70
C GLU A 229 16.88 -7.12 -4.31
N ALA A 230 16.29 -8.32 -4.25
CA ALA A 230 16.02 -9.01 -2.99
C ALA A 230 17.28 -9.38 -2.21
N GLN A 231 18.39 -9.66 -2.89
CA GLN A 231 19.64 -10.12 -2.27
C GLN A 231 20.63 -9.00 -1.93
N LYS A 232 20.45 -7.78 -2.43
CA LYS A 232 21.47 -6.71 -2.33
C LYS A 232 21.95 -6.43 -0.90
N PHE A 233 21.08 -6.53 0.09
CA PHE A 233 21.40 -6.24 1.48
C PHE A 233 21.61 -7.51 2.32
N TYR A 234 21.57 -8.68 1.69
CA TYR A 234 21.96 -9.95 2.29
C TYR A 234 23.49 -10.04 2.34
N LYS A 235 24.04 -10.42 3.50
CA LYS A 235 25.48 -10.59 3.72
C LYS A 235 25.86 -12.06 3.69
#